data_AF-A0A1F0MVS9-F1
#
_entry.id   AF-A0A1F0MVS9-F1
#
_cell.length_a   1.000
_cell.length_b   1.000
_cell.length_c   1.000
_cell.angle_alpha   90.00
_cell.angle_beta   90.00
_cell.angle_gamma   90.00
#
_symmetry.space_group_name_H-M   'P 1'
#
loop_
_entity.id
_entity.type
_entity.pdbx_description
1 polymer ?
#
loop_
_entity_poly.entity_id
_entity_poly.type
_entity_poly.pdbx_seq_one_letter_code
_entity_poly.pdbx_strand_id
1 'polypeptide(L)'
;MGFGELFDVDIVKKRKLAWAAGIVVVALACNLASPIVIAYQRPLATGTQSMRFDGPDGQQFTRTTTLEKSTEPDPETGKEKDVYTLTTEQDGPEAYTDAFQINPTTAFPEKDRHGVGVYLPYRPERRSYPYFDPRSQTTVPLDYLGPGSVGGLETYQYRATLPDDAQRTVDVERRTGMLLDESWSLPSGVWILSEDSKVDSVDTARGKVAWLRALQIMALVTRLIAVVALIWALVLLAQRS
;
A
#
# COMPACT_ATOMS: atom_id res chain seq x y z
N MET A 1 24.43 -47.91 -39.74
CA MET A 1 23.30 -47.31 -39.00
C MET A 1 23.28 -47.94 -37.62
N GLY A 2 23.75 -47.34 -36.53
CA GLY A 2 24.22 -46.00 -36.26
C GLY A 2 24.16 -45.81 -34.75
N PHE A 3 25.07 -46.46 -33.99
CA PHE A 3 25.12 -46.37 -32.53
C PHE A 3 25.19 -44.90 -32.05
N GLY A 4 25.71 -43.98 -32.87
CA GLY A 4 25.72 -42.54 -32.61
C GLY A 4 24.36 -41.83 -32.67
N GLU A 5 23.40 -42.28 -33.49
CA GLU A 5 22.08 -41.62 -33.57
C GLU A 5 21.24 -41.84 -32.30
N LEU A 6 21.40 -42.99 -31.66
CA LEU A 6 20.66 -43.33 -30.44
C LEU A 6 21.19 -42.55 -29.21
N PHE A 7 22.49 -42.31 -29.14
CA PHE A 7 23.10 -41.49 -28.09
C PHE A 7 22.80 -39.99 -28.26
N ASP A 8 22.76 -39.49 -29.48
CA ASP A 8 22.51 -38.06 -29.75
C ASP A 8 21.06 -37.68 -29.41
N VAL A 9 20.09 -38.54 -29.74
CA VAL A 9 18.68 -38.35 -29.35
C VAL A 9 18.50 -38.32 -27.83
N ASP A 10 19.24 -39.14 -27.09
CA ASP A 10 19.15 -39.24 -25.63
C ASP A 10 19.81 -38.03 -24.91
N ILE A 11 20.90 -37.51 -25.47
CA ILE A 11 21.55 -36.26 -25.00
C ILE A 11 20.66 -35.04 -25.26
N VAL A 12 20.06 -34.94 -26.45
CA VAL A 12 19.14 -33.84 -26.79
C VAL A 12 17.90 -33.85 -25.89
N LYS A 13 17.34 -35.04 -25.57
CA LYS A 13 16.21 -35.16 -24.65
C LYS A 13 16.58 -34.79 -23.21
N LYS A 14 17.74 -35.23 -22.69
CA LYS A 14 18.23 -34.83 -21.34
C LYS A 14 18.44 -33.33 -21.23
N ARG A 15 19.02 -32.71 -22.26
CA ARG A 15 19.20 -31.25 -22.32
C ARG A 15 17.86 -30.51 -22.29
N LYS A 16 16.87 -30.97 -23.05
CA LYS A 16 15.49 -30.44 -23.04
C LYS A 16 14.84 -30.54 -21.65
N LEU A 17 15.00 -31.67 -20.97
CA LEU A 17 14.48 -31.87 -19.61
C LEU A 17 15.16 -30.93 -18.59
N ALA A 18 16.48 -30.73 -18.71
CA ALA A 18 17.21 -29.77 -17.88
C ALA A 18 16.74 -28.33 -18.09
N TRP A 19 16.44 -27.93 -19.33
CA TRP A 19 15.83 -26.63 -19.63
C TRP A 19 14.44 -26.50 -19.00
N ALA A 20 13.59 -27.53 -19.11
CA ALA A 20 12.27 -27.54 -18.48
C ALA A 20 12.38 -27.34 -16.95
N ALA A 21 13.28 -28.10 -16.31
CA ALA A 21 13.54 -27.98 -14.88
C ALA A 21 14.07 -26.59 -14.50
N GLY A 22 14.99 -26.02 -15.29
CA GLY A 22 15.50 -24.67 -15.08
C GLY A 22 14.40 -23.61 -15.15
N ILE A 23 13.51 -23.70 -16.15
CA ILE A 23 12.35 -22.79 -16.28
C ILE A 23 11.43 -22.89 -15.07
N VAL A 24 11.12 -24.11 -14.62
CA VAL A 24 10.27 -24.33 -13.42
C VAL A 24 10.91 -23.72 -12.18
N VAL A 25 12.22 -23.91 -11.97
CA VAL A 25 12.94 -23.35 -10.82
C VAL A 25 12.94 -21.82 -10.83
N VAL A 26 13.20 -21.20 -11.98
CA VAL A 26 13.16 -19.72 -12.12
C VAL A 26 11.74 -19.20 -11.87
N ALA A 27 10.72 -19.84 -12.44
CA ALA A 27 9.33 -19.46 -12.22
C ALA A 27 8.90 -19.58 -10.76
N LEU A 28 9.37 -20.63 -10.06
CA LEU A 28 9.14 -20.82 -8.63
C LEU A 28 9.81 -19.70 -7.82
N ALA A 29 11.08 -19.38 -8.12
CA ALA A 29 11.83 -18.32 -7.44
C ALA A 29 11.17 -16.95 -7.61
N CYS A 30 10.71 -16.60 -8.82
CA CYS A 30 9.96 -15.36 -9.06
C CYS A 30 8.63 -15.31 -8.29
N ASN A 31 7.93 -16.45 -8.19
CA ASN A 31 6.68 -16.54 -7.40
C ASN A 31 6.92 -16.41 -5.90
N LEU A 32 8.05 -16.89 -5.39
CA LEU A 32 8.46 -16.72 -3.99
C LEU A 32 8.88 -15.28 -3.68
N ALA A 33 9.56 -14.60 -4.61
CA ALA A 33 10.01 -13.23 -4.42
C ALA A 33 8.88 -12.19 -4.49
N SER A 34 7.84 -12.43 -5.30
CA SER A 34 6.77 -11.45 -5.52
C SER A 34 6.00 -11.04 -4.24
N PRO A 35 5.58 -11.95 -3.35
CA PRO A 35 4.98 -11.59 -2.06
C PRO A 35 5.90 -10.77 -1.16
N ILE A 36 7.21 -11.03 -1.19
CA ILE A 36 8.21 -10.31 -0.40
C ILE A 36 8.31 -8.86 -0.88
N VAL A 37 8.39 -8.64 -2.19
CA VAL A 37 8.42 -7.27 -2.76
C VAL A 37 7.11 -6.53 -2.45
N ILE A 38 5.96 -7.20 -2.51
CA ILE A 38 4.67 -6.60 -2.11
C ILE A 38 4.67 -6.26 -0.62
N ALA A 39 5.26 -7.10 0.24
CA ALA A 39 5.36 -6.84 1.68
C ALA A 39 6.19 -5.58 1.97
N TYR A 40 7.26 -5.32 1.21
CA TYR A 40 8.04 -4.08 1.33
C TYR A 40 7.28 -2.81 0.91
N GLN A 41 6.18 -2.93 0.17
CA GLN A 41 5.35 -1.78 -0.24
C GLN A 41 4.20 -1.46 0.71
N ARG A 42 3.96 -2.32 1.71
CA ARG A 42 2.87 -2.13 2.68
C ARG A 42 3.17 -1.06 3.72
N PRO A 43 4.40 -0.97 4.27
CA PRO A 43 4.70 0.05 5.27
C PRO A 43 4.57 1.44 4.69
N LEU A 44 4.02 2.35 5.50
CA LEU A 44 4.15 3.78 5.28
C LEU A 44 5.64 4.12 5.12
N ALA A 45 5.95 4.93 4.11
CA ALA A 45 7.32 5.36 3.86
C ALA A 45 7.71 6.41 4.91
N THR A 46 8.90 6.27 5.50
CA THR A 46 9.48 7.29 6.37
C THR A 46 9.79 8.55 5.58
N GLY A 47 9.72 9.70 6.24
CA GLY A 47 10.00 11.01 5.64
C GLY A 47 8.88 12.00 5.92
N THR A 48 9.01 13.17 5.32
CA THR A 48 8.05 14.28 5.46
C THR A 48 7.26 14.45 4.18
N GLN A 49 5.94 14.62 4.32
CA GLN A 49 5.03 14.94 3.25
C GLN A 49 4.17 16.12 3.67
N SER A 50 3.93 17.06 2.76
CA SER A 50 3.01 18.17 2.98
C SER A 50 1.87 18.11 1.97
N MET A 51 0.68 18.46 2.44
CA MET A 51 -0.54 18.57 1.65
C MET A 51 -1.11 19.97 1.88
N ARG A 52 -1.45 20.65 0.79
CA ARG A 52 -2.08 21.97 0.82
C ARG A 52 -3.58 21.83 0.60
N PHE A 53 -4.34 22.67 1.26
CA PHE A 53 -5.78 22.76 1.16
C PHE A 53 -6.19 24.17 0.75
N ASP A 54 -7.11 24.26 -0.20
CA ASP A 54 -7.71 25.50 -0.66
C ASP A 54 -9.06 25.70 0.05
N GLY A 55 -9.28 26.90 0.58
CA GLY A 55 -10.47 27.29 1.32
C GLY A 55 -11.17 28.52 0.75
N PRO A 56 -12.18 29.03 1.48
CA PRO A 56 -12.91 30.23 1.10
C PRO A 56 -12.00 31.45 0.91
N ASP A 57 -12.39 32.34 0.01
CA ASP A 57 -11.72 33.62 -0.24
C ASP A 57 -10.22 33.51 -0.58
N GLY A 58 -9.79 32.37 -1.14
CA GLY A 58 -8.41 32.11 -1.52
C GLY A 58 -7.49 31.82 -0.33
N GLN A 59 -8.04 31.53 0.85
CA GLN A 59 -7.26 31.08 1.99
C GLN A 59 -6.70 29.68 1.74
N GLN A 60 -5.55 29.40 2.35
CA GLN A 60 -4.90 28.10 2.25
C GLN A 60 -4.37 27.69 3.61
N PHE A 61 -4.36 26.38 3.85
CA PHE A 61 -3.62 25.78 4.95
C PHE A 61 -2.80 24.60 4.44
N THR A 62 -1.75 24.26 5.18
CA THR A 62 -0.85 23.15 4.94
C THR A 62 -0.92 22.17 6.10
N ARG A 63 -1.01 20.89 5.77
CA ARG A 63 -0.79 19.79 6.71
C ARG A 63 0.50 19.08 6.36
N THR A 64 1.45 19.09 7.29
CA THR A 64 2.73 18.39 7.19
C THR A 64 2.73 17.18 8.09
N THR A 65 3.08 16.03 7.51
CA THR A 65 3.15 14.74 8.19
C THR A 65 4.57 14.22 8.08
N THR A 66 5.20 13.91 9.21
CA THR A 66 6.54 13.34 9.29
C THR A 66 6.46 11.99 9.96
N LEU A 67 6.89 10.94 9.24
CA LEU A 67 7.06 9.60 9.80
C LEU A 67 8.55 9.33 10.01
N GLU A 68 8.96 9.24 11.27
CA GLU A 68 10.35 8.96 11.66
C GLU A 68 10.48 7.53 12.16
N LYS A 69 11.66 6.94 11.92
CA LYS A 69 12.04 5.63 12.44
C LYS A 69 13.17 5.82 13.46
N SER A 70 12.95 5.39 14.68
CA SER A 70 13.98 5.22 15.72
C SER A 70 14.16 3.74 16.04
N THR A 71 15.26 3.43 16.72
CA THR A 71 15.48 2.10 17.31
C THR A 71 15.59 2.28 18.81
N GLU A 72 14.75 1.59 19.56
CA GLU A 72 14.65 1.69 21.01
C GLU A 72 14.71 0.29 21.64
N PRO A 73 15.28 0.15 22.85
CA PRO A 73 15.25 -1.13 23.56
C PRO A 73 13.82 -1.44 24.00
N ASP A 74 13.32 -2.62 23.62
CA ASP A 74 12.03 -3.12 24.02
C ASP A 74 11.99 -3.30 25.56
N PRO A 75 11.02 -2.70 26.26
CA PRO A 75 11.01 -2.70 27.73
C PRO A 75 10.74 -4.08 28.33
N GLU A 76 10.18 -5.03 27.58
CA GLU A 76 9.87 -6.39 28.04
C GLU A 76 11.01 -7.36 27.74
N THR A 77 11.65 -7.22 26.58
CA THR A 77 12.64 -8.19 26.08
C THR A 77 14.09 -7.68 26.10
N GLY A 78 14.29 -6.37 26.29
CA GLY A 78 15.60 -5.70 26.24
C GLY A 78 16.26 -5.71 24.85
N LYS A 79 15.57 -6.21 23.82
CA LYS A 79 16.07 -6.25 22.44
C LYS A 79 15.76 -4.94 21.72
N GLU A 80 16.62 -4.56 20.79
CA GLU A 80 16.33 -3.44 19.89
C GLU A 80 15.05 -3.70 19.09
N LYS A 81 14.14 -2.73 19.12
CA LYS A 81 12.89 -2.70 18.38
C LYS A 81 12.82 -1.41 17.58
N ASP A 82 12.39 -1.52 16.33
CA ASP A 82 12.08 -0.36 15.52
C ASP A 82 10.78 0.30 16.02
N VAL A 83 10.86 1.60 16.29
CA VAL A 83 9.75 2.45 16.70
C VAL A 83 9.50 3.48 15.62
N TYR A 84 8.23 3.69 15.28
CA TYR A 84 7.83 4.63 14.26
C TYR A 84 6.92 5.68 14.88
N THR A 85 7.30 6.95 14.75
CA THR A 85 6.55 8.08 15.29
C THR A 85 6.00 8.89 14.14
N LEU A 86 4.66 9.04 14.10
CA LEU A 86 3.99 9.92 13.16
C LEU A 86 3.69 11.24 13.85
N THR A 87 4.28 12.30 13.33
CA THR A 87 3.97 13.69 13.71
C THR A 87 3.14 14.33 12.61
N THR A 88 2.03 14.95 12.96
CA THR A 88 1.19 15.74 12.06
C THR A 88 1.08 17.16 12.60
N GLU A 89 1.41 18.12 11.77
CA GLU A 89 1.23 19.54 12.04
C GLU A 89 0.33 20.12 10.95
N GLN A 90 -0.71 20.82 11.35
CA GLN A 90 -1.61 21.52 10.46
C GLN A 90 -1.64 23.00 10.88
N ASP A 91 -1.52 23.91 9.93
CA ASP A 91 -1.71 25.34 10.14
C ASP A 91 -3.14 25.78 9.79
N GLY A 92 -3.39 27.10 9.84
CA GLY A 92 -4.67 27.69 9.45
C GLY A 92 -5.74 27.69 10.58
N PRO A 93 -7.02 27.86 10.21
CA PRO A 93 -8.10 28.07 11.18
C PRO A 93 -8.38 26.87 12.09
N GLU A 94 -7.92 25.69 11.70
CA GLU A 94 -8.02 24.44 12.45
C GLU A 94 -6.63 23.89 12.77
N ALA A 95 -5.72 24.78 13.18
CA ALA A 95 -4.35 24.41 13.47
C ALA A 95 -4.27 23.41 14.63
N TYR A 96 -3.47 22.37 14.45
CA TYR A 96 -3.19 21.38 15.50
C TYR A 96 -1.81 20.76 15.30
N THR A 97 -1.27 20.21 16.39
CA THR A 97 -0.12 19.34 16.35
C THR A 97 -0.46 18.04 17.05
N ASP A 98 -0.07 16.93 16.44
CA ASP A 98 -0.35 15.58 16.92
C ASP A 98 0.87 14.69 16.71
N ALA A 99 1.20 13.86 17.69
CA ALA A 99 2.34 12.96 17.61
C ALA A 99 2.03 11.65 18.34
N PHE A 100 2.20 10.51 17.66
CA PHE A 100 1.96 9.20 18.25
C PHE A 100 2.78 8.09 17.59
N GLN A 101 3.04 7.02 18.34
CA GLN A 101 3.66 5.81 17.82
C GLN A 101 2.67 5.05 16.94
N ILE A 102 3.08 4.73 15.71
CA ILE A 102 2.25 4.09 14.69
C ILE A 102 2.91 2.80 14.25
N ASN A 103 2.12 1.75 13.98
CA ASN A 103 2.62 0.64 13.21
C ASN A 103 2.56 1.01 11.72
N PRO A 104 3.71 1.19 11.02
CA PRO A 104 3.71 1.66 9.65
C PRO A 104 3.06 0.66 8.68
N THR A 105 2.96 -0.62 9.03
CA THR A 105 2.35 -1.65 8.18
C THR A 105 0.83 -1.61 8.25
N THR A 106 0.26 -1.26 9.40
CA THR A 106 -1.19 -1.27 9.62
C THR A 106 -1.80 0.14 9.67
N ALA A 107 -0.98 1.18 9.78
CA ALA A 107 -1.37 2.57 10.04
C ALA A 107 -2.17 2.79 11.35
N PHE A 108 -2.26 1.78 12.21
CA PHE A 108 -2.87 1.92 13.52
C PHE A 108 -1.83 2.36 14.56
N PRO A 109 -2.24 3.14 15.58
CA PRO A 109 -1.38 3.46 16.72
C PRO A 109 -0.93 2.19 17.46
N GLU A 110 0.31 2.16 17.96
CA GLU A 110 0.84 1.00 18.70
C GLU A 110 0.30 0.92 20.14
N LYS A 111 0.14 2.05 20.83
CA LYS A 111 -0.33 2.13 22.23
C LYS A 111 -1.14 3.42 22.48
N ASP A 112 -2.01 3.38 23.48
CA ASP A 112 -2.70 4.52 24.15
C ASP A 112 -3.63 5.42 23.32
N ARG A 113 -3.68 5.26 22.00
CA ARG A 113 -4.60 6.00 21.13
C ARG A 113 -5.64 5.08 20.50
N HIS A 114 -6.91 5.47 20.62
CA HIS A 114 -8.01 4.78 19.96
C HIS A 114 -8.28 5.42 18.61
N GLY A 115 -7.77 4.84 17.53
CA GLY A 115 -8.11 5.23 16.16
C GLY A 115 -6.94 5.67 15.29
N VAL A 116 -7.17 5.59 13.98
CA VAL A 116 -6.25 6.05 12.95
C VAL A 116 -6.14 7.58 12.99
N GLY A 117 -4.99 8.11 12.56
CA GLY A 117 -4.77 9.53 12.36
C GLY A 117 -5.09 9.95 10.91
N VAL A 118 -4.10 10.53 10.25
CA VAL A 118 -4.21 11.00 8.86
C VAL A 118 -4.20 9.87 7.82
N TYR A 119 -3.53 8.75 8.11
CA TYR A 119 -3.37 7.63 7.18
C TYR A 119 -4.36 6.50 7.46
N LEU A 120 -4.79 5.81 6.40
CA LEU A 120 -5.56 4.58 6.49
C LEU A 120 -4.66 3.34 6.24
N PRO A 121 -5.10 2.16 6.70
CA PRO A 121 -4.35 0.92 6.49
C PRO A 121 -4.14 0.61 5.01
N TYR A 122 -3.04 -0.09 4.70
CA TYR A 122 -2.84 -0.67 3.37
C TYR A 122 -3.99 -1.62 3.03
N ARG A 123 -4.58 -1.45 1.83
CA ARG A 123 -5.85 -2.10 1.43
C ARG A 123 -6.98 -1.81 2.42
N PRO A 124 -7.45 -0.55 2.48
CA PRO A 124 -8.54 -0.22 3.36
C PRO A 124 -9.79 -1.02 2.95
N GLU A 125 -10.59 -1.37 3.94
CA GLU A 125 -11.73 -2.26 3.85
C GLU A 125 -13.04 -1.46 3.81
N ARG A 126 -14.10 -2.07 3.30
CA ARG A 126 -15.44 -1.47 3.21
C ARG A 126 -16.15 -1.49 4.58
N ARG A 127 -15.53 -0.86 5.58
CA ARG A 127 -16.01 -0.76 6.96
C ARG A 127 -15.56 0.56 7.58
N SER A 128 -16.19 0.92 8.69
CA SER A 128 -15.77 2.06 9.48
C SER A 128 -14.44 1.78 10.20
N TYR A 129 -13.65 2.84 10.33
CA TYR A 129 -12.44 2.85 11.13
C TYR A 129 -12.62 3.80 12.32
N PRO A 130 -12.08 3.49 13.51
CA PRO A 130 -11.96 4.50 14.55
C PRO A 130 -10.99 5.57 14.05
N TYR A 131 -11.38 6.84 14.04
CA TYR A 131 -10.55 7.98 13.70
C TYR A 131 -10.40 8.87 14.93
N PHE A 132 -9.17 9.20 15.29
CA PHE A 132 -8.90 10.13 16.37
C PHE A 132 -8.74 11.53 15.80
N ASP A 133 -9.62 12.43 16.23
CA ASP A 133 -9.51 13.86 15.92
C ASP A 133 -8.59 14.55 16.93
N PRO A 134 -7.42 15.05 16.49
CA PRO A 134 -6.46 15.70 17.38
C PRO A 134 -6.95 17.04 17.93
N ARG A 135 -7.95 17.68 17.30
CA ARG A 135 -8.50 18.97 17.77
C ARG A 135 -9.39 18.77 18.98
N SER A 136 -10.36 17.86 18.88
CA SER A 136 -11.29 17.55 19.97
C SER A 136 -10.77 16.46 20.93
N GLN A 137 -9.60 15.88 20.65
CA GLN A 137 -8.98 14.80 21.45
C GLN A 137 -9.95 13.62 21.68
N THR A 138 -10.76 13.32 20.67
CA THR A 138 -11.79 12.28 20.73
C THR A 138 -11.72 11.34 19.55
N THR A 139 -12.27 10.16 19.75
CA THR A 139 -12.39 9.15 18.70
C THR A 139 -13.81 9.14 18.15
N VAL A 140 -13.93 9.35 16.85
CA VAL A 140 -15.20 9.23 16.12
C VAL A 140 -15.09 8.14 15.05
N PRO A 141 -16.20 7.59 14.55
CA PRO A 141 -16.15 6.73 13.39
C PRO A 141 -15.77 7.51 12.12
N LEU A 142 -14.86 6.94 11.34
CA LEU A 142 -14.59 7.27 9.94
C LEU A 142 -15.31 6.22 9.09
N ASP A 143 -16.55 6.54 8.73
CA ASP A 143 -17.50 5.63 8.11
C ASP A 143 -17.25 5.46 6.62
N TYR A 144 -17.36 4.22 6.13
CA TYR A 144 -17.30 3.93 4.70
C TYR A 144 -18.56 4.42 3.99
N LEU A 145 -18.39 5.30 3.00
CA LEU A 145 -19.49 5.84 2.22
C LEU A 145 -19.73 5.07 0.92
N GLY A 146 -18.69 4.51 0.31
CA GLY A 146 -18.83 3.82 -0.96
C GLY A 146 -17.56 3.79 -1.81
N PRO A 147 -17.63 3.19 -3.01
CA PRO A 147 -16.58 3.28 -4.00
C PRO A 147 -16.56 4.67 -4.65
N GLY A 148 -15.36 5.14 -5.00
CA GLY A 148 -15.13 6.40 -5.70
C GLY A 148 -14.08 6.27 -6.79
N SER A 149 -13.75 7.40 -7.43
CA SER A 149 -12.59 7.48 -8.32
C SER A 149 -11.96 8.86 -8.29
N VAL A 150 -10.63 8.89 -8.18
CA VAL A 150 -9.81 10.11 -8.20
C VAL A 150 -8.68 9.91 -9.20
N GLY A 151 -8.56 10.79 -10.19
CA GLY A 151 -7.49 10.72 -11.19
C GLY A 151 -7.45 9.40 -11.98
N GLY A 152 -8.59 8.72 -12.15
CA GLY A 152 -8.70 7.41 -12.81
C GLY A 152 -8.27 6.22 -11.94
N LEU A 153 -7.92 6.45 -10.67
CA LEU A 153 -7.71 5.40 -9.68
C LEU A 153 -9.02 5.08 -8.96
N GLU A 154 -9.22 3.83 -8.58
CA GLU A 154 -10.39 3.40 -7.83
C GLU A 154 -10.16 3.66 -6.33
N THR A 155 -11.08 4.38 -5.69
CA THR A 155 -10.99 4.77 -4.29
C THR A 155 -12.10 4.14 -3.44
N TYR A 156 -11.88 4.14 -2.14
CA TYR A 156 -12.94 4.07 -1.15
C TYR A 156 -13.05 5.42 -0.47
N GLN A 157 -14.28 5.92 -0.39
CA GLN A 157 -14.58 7.17 0.27
C GLN A 157 -15.01 6.89 1.71
N TYR A 158 -14.49 7.69 2.64
CA TYR A 158 -14.86 7.63 4.05
C TYR A 158 -15.20 9.02 4.58
N ARG A 159 -16.04 9.10 5.60
CA ARG A 159 -16.37 10.35 6.28
C ARG A 159 -16.40 10.20 7.79
N ALA A 160 -15.76 11.13 8.47
CA ALA A 160 -15.90 11.32 9.90
C ALA A 160 -16.74 12.57 10.16
N THR A 161 -17.69 12.46 11.08
CA THR A 161 -18.44 13.60 11.63
C THR A 161 -17.90 13.89 13.03
N LEU A 162 -17.47 15.12 13.26
CA LEU A 162 -16.79 15.57 14.46
C LEU A 162 -17.76 16.19 15.46
N PRO A 163 -17.37 16.36 16.74
CA PRO A 163 -18.28 16.87 17.78
C PRO A 163 -18.82 18.28 17.51
N ASP A 164 -18.13 19.06 16.69
CA ASP A 164 -18.50 20.40 16.23
C ASP A 164 -19.33 20.38 14.93
N ASP A 165 -19.87 19.21 14.55
CA ASP A 165 -20.53 18.93 13.27
C ASP A 165 -19.64 19.12 12.03
N ALA A 166 -18.33 19.37 12.22
CA ALA A 166 -17.39 19.39 11.11
C ALA A 166 -17.31 18.01 10.45
N GLN A 167 -17.19 17.98 9.13
CA GLN A 167 -17.08 16.73 8.39
C GLN A 167 -15.75 16.65 7.68
N ARG A 168 -15.00 15.58 7.96
CA ARG A 168 -13.81 15.21 7.19
C ARG A 168 -14.20 14.10 6.23
N THR A 169 -14.10 14.34 4.93
CA THR A 169 -14.29 13.30 3.90
C THR A 169 -12.96 13.03 3.22
N VAL A 170 -12.59 11.75 3.11
CA VAL A 170 -11.33 11.30 2.50
C VAL A 170 -11.59 10.28 1.41
N ASP A 171 -10.84 10.38 0.32
CA ASP A 171 -10.81 9.39 -0.76
C ASP A 171 -9.46 8.70 -0.77
N VAL A 172 -9.48 7.38 -0.61
CA VAL A 172 -8.27 6.57 -0.43
C VAL A 172 -8.17 5.50 -1.49
N GLU A 173 -7.00 5.34 -2.13
CA GLU A 173 -6.79 4.30 -3.13
C GLU A 173 -6.89 2.90 -2.50
N ARG A 174 -7.74 2.06 -3.09
CA ARG A 174 -8.19 0.79 -2.48
C ARG A 174 -7.11 -0.29 -2.31
N ARG A 175 -5.97 -0.20 -3.02
CA ARG A 175 -4.89 -1.20 -2.97
C ARG A 175 -3.75 -0.79 -2.06
N THR A 176 -3.51 0.51 -1.92
CA THR A 176 -2.35 1.07 -1.25
C THR A 176 -2.69 1.78 0.05
N GLY A 177 -3.96 2.20 0.24
CA GLY A 177 -4.33 3.02 1.40
C GLY A 177 -3.88 4.48 1.30
N MET A 178 -3.40 4.91 0.12
CA MET A 178 -2.92 6.27 -0.08
C MET A 178 -4.08 7.25 -0.23
N LEU A 179 -4.05 8.34 0.56
CA LEU A 179 -4.99 9.45 0.44
C LEU A 179 -4.78 10.16 -0.90
N LEU A 180 -5.85 10.29 -1.69
CA LEU A 180 -5.81 10.94 -3.00
C LEU A 180 -6.60 12.25 -3.05
N ASP A 181 -7.65 12.35 -2.25
CA ASP A 181 -8.45 13.55 -2.10
C ASP A 181 -8.94 13.67 -0.67
N GLU A 182 -9.16 14.90 -0.22
CA GLU A 182 -9.69 15.18 1.11
C GLU A 182 -10.45 16.49 1.09
N SER A 183 -11.55 16.52 1.84
CA SER A 183 -12.30 17.74 2.08
C SER A 183 -12.72 17.84 3.53
N TRP A 184 -12.76 19.08 4.00
CA TRP A 184 -13.24 19.47 5.32
C TRP A 184 -14.43 20.43 5.13
N SER A 185 -15.57 20.05 5.68
CA SER A 185 -16.71 20.98 5.85
C SER A 185 -16.67 21.50 7.27
N LEU A 186 -16.24 22.76 7.43
CA LEU A 186 -16.13 23.44 8.71
C LEU A 186 -17.20 24.54 8.81
N PRO A 187 -17.49 25.05 10.02
CA PRO A 187 -18.32 26.25 10.16
C PRO A 187 -17.76 27.47 9.41
N SER A 188 -16.44 27.55 9.25
CA SER A 188 -15.73 28.60 8.51
C SER A 188 -15.82 28.45 6.99
N GLY A 189 -16.29 27.31 6.49
CA GLY A 189 -16.44 27.01 5.07
C GLY A 189 -15.89 25.65 4.67
N VAL A 190 -15.87 25.39 3.36
CA VAL A 190 -15.39 24.13 2.80
C VAL A 190 -13.94 24.29 2.36
N TRP A 191 -13.10 23.36 2.79
CA TRP A 191 -11.70 23.27 2.43
C TRP A 191 -11.46 21.98 1.67
N ILE A 192 -10.78 22.06 0.54
CA ILE A 192 -10.52 20.92 -0.34
C ILE A 192 -9.03 20.77 -0.56
N LEU A 193 -8.55 19.55 -0.74
CA LEU A 193 -7.17 19.31 -1.11
C LEU A 193 -6.84 20.06 -2.40
N SER A 194 -5.75 20.83 -2.39
CA SER A 194 -5.36 21.66 -3.53
C SER A 194 -5.07 20.79 -4.75
N GLU A 195 -5.32 21.32 -5.95
CA GLU A 195 -5.14 20.54 -7.18
C GLU A 195 -3.70 20.03 -7.32
N ASP A 196 -2.70 20.84 -6.97
CA ASP A 196 -1.29 20.43 -6.94
C ASP A 196 -1.06 19.23 -6.01
N SER A 197 -1.57 19.28 -4.78
CA SER A 197 -1.39 18.22 -3.78
C SER A 197 -2.12 16.93 -4.19
N LYS A 198 -3.26 17.08 -4.85
CA LYS A 198 -4.06 16.00 -5.41
C LYS A 198 -3.33 15.32 -6.58
N VAL A 199 -2.78 16.09 -7.51
CA VAL A 199 -1.99 15.57 -8.64
C VAL A 199 -0.77 14.80 -8.13
N ASP A 200 -0.01 15.35 -7.19
CA ASP A 200 1.16 14.69 -6.60
C ASP A 200 0.79 13.36 -5.92
N SER A 201 -0.33 13.35 -5.19
CA SER A 201 -0.84 12.15 -4.52
C SER A 201 -1.28 11.09 -5.52
N VAL A 202 -1.98 11.50 -6.58
CA VAL A 202 -2.43 10.62 -7.68
C VAL A 202 -1.25 10.03 -8.43
N ASP A 203 -0.24 10.82 -8.78
CA ASP A 203 0.92 10.33 -9.55
C ASP A 203 1.76 9.36 -8.73
N THR A 204 1.97 9.64 -7.45
CA THR A 204 2.62 8.70 -6.53
C THR A 204 1.83 7.39 -6.42
N ALA A 205 0.50 7.46 -6.28
CA ALA A 205 -0.35 6.28 -6.18
C ALA A 205 -0.39 5.48 -7.49
N ARG A 206 -0.41 6.14 -8.65
CA ARG A 206 -0.33 5.48 -9.97
C ARG A 206 0.94 4.66 -10.11
N GLY A 207 2.10 5.20 -9.71
CA GLY A 207 3.37 4.47 -9.73
C GLY A 207 3.30 3.19 -8.88
N LYS A 208 2.80 3.31 -7.64
CA LYS A 208 2.65 2.16 -6.73
C LYS A 208 1.65 1.12 -7.27
N VAL A 209 0.51 1.56 -7.79
CA VAL A 209 -0.53 0.67 -8.36
C VAL A 209 -0.03 -0.02 -9.62
N ALA A 210 0.68 0.69 -10.51
CA ALA A 210 1.26 0.12 -11.72
C ALA A 210 2.27 -0.98 -11.38
N TRP A 211 3.12 -0.74 -10.38
CA TRP A 211 4.06 -1.75 -9.89
C TRP A 211 3.36 -2.98 -9.30
N LEU A 212 2.33 -2.78 -8.46
CA LEU A 212 1.54 -3.89 -7.90
C LEU A 212 0.89 -4.72 -9.01
N ARG A 213 0.36 -4.07 -10.06
CA ARG A 213 -0.21 -4.76 -11.22
C ARG A 213 0.87 -5.53 -12.00
N ALA A 214 2.02 -4.93 -12.24
CA ALA A 214 3.14 -5.59 -12.91
C ALA A 214 3.58 -6.86 -12.16
N LEU A 215 3.74 -6.78 -10.84
CA LEU A 215 4.06 -7.95 -10.01
C LEU A 215 2.97 -9.03 -10.06
N GLN A 216 1.69 -8.64 -10.04
CA GLN A 216 0.59 -9.59 -10.16
C GLN A 216 0.56 -10.29 -11.52
N ILE A 217 0.78 -9.55 -12.61
CA ILE A 217 0.86 -10.09 -13.97
C ILE A 217 2.08 -11.01 -14.10
N MET A 218 3.24 -10.59 -13.60
CA MET A 218 4.45 -11.42 -13.60
C MET A 218 4.26 -12.72 -12.82
N ALA A 219 3.61 -12.66 -11.65
CA ALA A 219 3.26 -13.86 -10.89
C ALA A 219 2.31 -14.79 -11.67
N LEU A 220 1.32 -14.24 -12.39
CA LEU A 220 0.42 -15.04 -13.23
C LEU A 220 1.16 -15.70 -14.41
N VAL A 221 1.97 -14.92 -15.14
CA VAL A 221 2.72 -15.39 -16.31
C VAL A 221 3.72 -16.47 -15.91
N THR A 222 4.46 -16.27 -14.82
CA THR A 222 5.42 -17.27 -14.32
C THR A 222 4.72 -18.55 -13.88
N ARG A 223 3.52 -18.48 -13.27
CA ARG A 223 2.72 -19.68 -12.96
C ARG A 223 2.28 -20.42 -14.22
N LEU A 224 1.83 -19.71 -15.26
CA LEU A 224 1.45 -20.31 -16.53
C LEU A 224 2.64 -21.03 -17.19
N ILE A 225 3.80 -20.36 -17.25
CA ILE A 225 5.04 -20.92 -17.80
C ILE A 225 5.44 -22.18 -17.02
N ALA A 226 5.36 -22.17 -15.68
CA ALA A 226 5.65 -23.33 -14.86
C ALA A 226 4.73 -24.52 -15.19
N VAL A 227 3.42 -24.28 -15.34
CA VAL A 227 2.45 -25.34 -15.71
C VAL A 227 2.77 -25.92 -17.09
N VAL A 228 3.05 -25.07 -18.09
CA VAL A 228 3.41 -25.54 -19.44
C VAL A 228 4.71 -26.35 -19.41
N ALA A 229 5.72 -25.88 -18.68
CA ALA A 229 6.99 -26.58 -18.54
C ALA A 229 6.83 -27.95 -17.83
N LEU A 230 5.96 -28.03 -16.81
CA LEU A 230 5.61 -29.29 -16.14
C LEU A 230 4.90 -30.26 -17.08
N ILE A 231 3.90 -29.80 -17.84
CA ILE A 231 3.20 -30.63 -18.84
C ILE A 231 4.20 -31.13 -19.89
N TRP A 232 5.07 -30.26 -20.40
CA TRP A 232 6.07 -30.64 -21.38
C TRP A 232 7.07 -31.67 -20.83
N ALA A 233 7.53 -31.51 -19.58
CA ALA A 233 8.37 -32.49 -18.90
C ALA A 233 7.67 -33.84 -18.73
N LEU A 234 6.38 -33.85 -18.36
CA LEU A 234 5.58 -35.07 -18.25
C LEU A 234 5.44 -35.79 -19.60
N VAL A 235 5.19 -35.05 -20.69
CA VAL A 235 5.14 -35.63 -22.05
C VAL A 235 6.48 -36.24 -22.44
N LEU A 236 7.60 -35.55 -22.18
CA LEU A 236 8.93 -36.09 -22.46
C LEU A 236 9.24 -37.35 -21.65
N LEU A 237 8.74 -37.45 -20.42
CA LEU A 237 8.87 -38.64 -19.58
C LEU A 237 7.97 -39.79 -20.06
N ALA A 238 6.74 -39.51 -20.47
CA ALA A 238 5.82 -40.52 -21.01
C ALA A 238 6.27 -41.08 -22.38
N GLN A 239 6.97 -40.27 -23.19
CA GLN A 239 7.62 -40.75 -24.42
C GLN A 239 8.88 -41.60 -24.17
N ARG A 240 9.26 -41.79 -22.90
CA ARG A 240 10.45 -42.55 -22.48
C ARG A 240 10.08 -43.94 -21.93
N SER A 241 8.83 -44.14 -21.50
CA SER A 241 8.21 -45.43 -21.11
C SER A 241 7.63 -46.14 -22.32
#